data_AF-A0A0Q4HCB6-F1
#
_entry.id   AF-A0A0Q4HCB6-F1
#
_cell.length_a   1.000
_cell.length_b   1.000
_cell.length_c   1.000
_cell.angle_alpha   90.00
_cell.angle_beta   90.00
_cell.angle_gamma   90.00
#
_symmetry.space_group_name_H-M   'P 1'
#
loop_
_entity.id
_entity.type
_entity.pdbx_description
1 polymer ?
#
loop_
_entity_poly.entity_id
_entity_poly.type
_entity_poly.pdbx_seq_one_letter_code
_entity_poly.pdbx_strand_id
1 'polypeptide(L)'
;MLEFDGIAVREDVTSRYEELILVGHSLGGLVLRRALVDEIDEWSHAGSLPSARPDILDGQLRLFSPASAGFVPRGWLALVFAAWPGLDRSLRAGAAYVDLAPDSLAISETRRRTERYDTRAGDARALGAQILWANPEDVVLTERYDTDQASRTVDPTIHPQGKVAHADVCKPTDGYLVPYGFVVNGELS
;
A
#
# COMPACT_ATOMS: atom_id res chain seq x y z
N MET A 1 -17.36 -16.67 -10.57
CA MET A 1 -16.51 -17.81 -10.13
C MET A 1 -15.12 -17.51 -10.61
N LEU A 2 -14.17 -17.33 -9.69
CA LEU A 2 -12.75 -17.16 -10.05
C LEU A 2 -12.19 -18.58 -10.22
N GLU A 3 -11.72 -18.88 -11.42
CA GLU A 3 -11.08 -20.15 -11.77
C GLU A 3 -9.65 -19.87 -12.21
N PHE A 4 -8.73 -20.75 -11.82
CA PHE A 4 -7.35 -20.74 -12.30
C PHE A 4 -7.07 -22.12 -12.89
N ASP A 5 -6.72 -22.18 -14.17
CA ASP A 5 -6.55 -23.43 -14.93
C ASP A 5 -7.73 -24.42 -14.82
N GLY A 6 -8.96 -23.89 -14.77
CA GLY A 6 -10.19 -24.69 -14.66
C GLY A 6 -10.46 -25.28 -13.27
N ILE A 7 -9.68 -24.87 -12.27
CA ILE A 7 -9.91 -25.20 -10.86
C ILE A 7 -10.55 -23.99 -10.19
N ALA A 8 -11.70 -24.20 -9.56
CA ALA A 8 -12.33 -23.18 -8.74
C ALA A 8 -11.36 -22.76 -7.63
N VAL A 9 -11.03 -21.46 -7.57
CA VAL A 9 -10.08 -20.92 -6.58
C VAL A 9 -10.61 -21.09 -5.15
N ARG A 10 -11.92 -21.32 -5.00
CA ARG A 10 -12.57 -21.66 -3.74
C ARG A 10 -13.66 -22.71 -3.97
N GLU A 11 -13.72 -23.72 -3.10
CA GLU A 11 -14.73 -24.79 -3.15
C GLU A 11 -16.14 -24.29 -2.84
N ASP A 12 -16.26 -23.29 -1.95
CA ASP A 12 -17.53 -22.69 -1.54
C ASP A 12 -17.74 -21.32 -2.20
N VAL A 13 -18.76 -21.23 -3.04
CA VAL A 13 -19.18 -19.99 -3.70
C VAL A 13 -20.48 -19.41 -3.11
N THR A 14 -20.99 -20.00 -2.04
CA THR A 14 -22.30 -19.68 -1.45
C THR A 14 -22.19 -18.82 -0.20
N SER A 15 -21.12 -18.97 0.59
CA SER A 15 -20.92 -18.13 1.76
C SER A 15 -20.47 -16.73 1.36
N ARG A 16 -21.02 -15.73 2.06
CA ARG A 16 -20.65 -14.33 1.87
C ARG A 16 -19.21 -14.08 2.34
N TYR A 17 -18.54 -13.12 1.71
CA TYR A 17 -17.29 -12.58 2.24
C TYR A 17 -17.60 -11.76 3.49
N GLU A 18 -16.88 -12.03 4.57
CA GLU A 18 -17.04 -11.33 5.85
C GLU A 18 -16.00 -10.22 6.02
N GLU A 19 -14.87 -10.33 5.31
CA GLU A 19 -13.76 -9.40 5.41
C GLU A 19 -13.20 -9.06 4.03
N LEU A 20 -12.80 -7.80 3.86
CA LEU A 20 -12.06 -7.31 2.71
C LEU A 20 -10.71 -6.78 3.18
N ILE A 21 -9.63 -7.31 2.60
CA ILE A 21 -8.26 -6.87 2.86
C ILE A 21 -7.68 -6.30 1.58
N LEU A 22 -7.29 -5.04 1.61
CA LEU A 22 -6.66 -4.32 0.51
C LEU A 22 -5.15 -4.33 0.72
N VAL A 23 -4.40 -4.95 -0.20
CA VAL A 23 -2.96 -5.12 -0.08
C VAL A 23 -2.25 -4.33 -1.17
N GLY A 24 -1.35 -3.43 -0.77
CA GLY A 24 -0.55 -2.62 -1.68
C GLY A 24 0.94 -2.71 -1.38
N HIS A 25 1.77 -2.70 -2.42
CA HIS A 25 3.23 -2.59 -2.29
C HIS A 25 3.74 -1.41 -3.10
N SER A 26 4.71 -0.66 -2.55
CA SER A 26 5.36 0.44 -3.27
C SER A 26 4.34 1.45 -3.82
N LEU A 27 4.39 1.77 -5.13
CA LEU A 27 3.39 2.60 -5.83
C LEU A 27 1.95 2.09 -5.64
N GLY A 28 1.74 0.77 -5.59
CA GLY A 28 0.40 0.20 -5.40
C GLY A 28 -0.26 0.66 -4.10
N GLY A 29 0.52 0.96 -3.06
CA GLY A 29 -0.01 1.55 -1.83
C GLY A 29 -0.54 2.99 -2.02
N LEU A 30 0.14 3.80 -2.83
CA LEU A 30 -0.35 5.14 -3.17
C LEU A 30 -1.61 5.08 -4.04
N VAL A 31 -1.64 4.15 -5.00
CA VAL A 31 -2.82 3.92 -5.87
C VAL A 31 -4.04 3.53 -5.04
N LEU A 32 -3.91 2.59 -4.11
CA LEU A 32 -5.01 2.18 -3.24
C LEU A 32 -5.52 3.32 -2.38
N ARG A 33 -4.61 4.08 -1.75
CA ARG A 33 -5.00 5.26 -0.96
C ARG A 33 -5.77 6.28 -1.80
N ARG A 34 -5.32 6.52 -3.04
CA ARG A 34 -5.99 7.45 -3.94
C ARG A 34 -7.40 6.96 -4.29
N ALA A 35 -7.54 5.69 -4.65
CA ALA A 35 -8.83 5.09 -4.97
C ALA A 35 -9.81 5.17 -3.80
N LEU A 36 -9.36 4.87 -2.58
CA LEU A 36 -10.18 4.95 -1.36
C LEU A 36 -10.63 6.38 -1.04
N VAL A 37 -9.73 7.35 -1.24
CA VAL A 37 -10.05 8.77 -1.08
C VAL A 37 -11.06 9.24 -2.12
N ASP A 38 -10.92 8.81 -3.38
CA ASP A 38 -11.86 9.18 -4.44
C ASP A 38 -13.24 8.55 -4.16
N GLU A 39 -13.29 7.30 -3.71
CA GLU A 39 -14.54 6.61 -3.33
C GLU A 39 -15.27 7.31 -2.16
N ILE A 40 -14.57 7.67 -1.08
CA ILE A 40 -15.21 8.35 0.06
C ILE A 40 -15.65 9.77 -0.30
N ASP A 41 -14.94 10.44 -1.21
CA ASP A 41 -15.32 11.75 -1.73
C ASP A 41 -16.63 11.66 -2.53
N GLU A 42 -16.72 10.71 -3.46
CA GLU A 42 -17.92 10.46 -4.25
C GLU A 42 -19.11 10.09 -3.36
N TRP A 43 -18.89 9.19 -2.39
CA TRP A 43 -19.93 8.80 -1.43
C TRP A 43 -20.40 9.98 -0.57
N SER A 44 -19.48 10.82 -0.09
CA SER A 44 -19.80 11.99 0.75
C SER A 44 -20.53 13.10 -0.01
N HIS A 45 -20.34 13.21 -1.32
CA HIS A 45 -20.93 14.27 -2.16
C HIS A 45 -22.13 13.81 -2.98
N ALA A 46 -22.47 12.52 -2.98
CA ALA A 46 -23.75 12.04 -3.47
C ALA A 46 -24.86 12.69 -2.62
N GLY A 47 -25.52 13.72 -3.15
CA GLY A 47 -26.46 14.62 -2.45
C GLY A 47 -27.66 13.98 -1.75
N SER A 48 -27.79 12.66 -1.87
CA SER A 48 -28.56 11.78 -0.99
C SER A 48 -27.62 10.62 -0.68
N LEU A 49 -27.00 10.59 0.52
CA LEU A 49 -26.10 9.51 0.92
C LEU A 49 -26.75 8.17 0.53
N PRO A 50 -26.12 7.35 -0.32
CA PRO A 50 -26.51 5.96 -0.44
C PRO A 50 -26.69 5.39 0.96
N SER A 51 -27.80 4.71 1.23
CA SER A 51 -28.13 4.27 2.60
C SER A 51 -27.07 3.38 3.23
N ALA A 52 -26.17 2.80 2.42
CA ALA A 52 -25.01 2.04 2.84
C ALA A 52 -23.71 2.65 2.29
N ARG A 53 -22.67 2.62 3.11
CA ARG A 53 -21.30 2.92 2.73
C ARG A 53 -20.78 1.83 1.77
N PRO A 54 -19.97 2.16 0.75
CA PRO A 54 -19.29 1.16 -0.07
C PRO A 54 -18.41 0.23 0.76
N ASP A 55 -18.53 -1.09 0.55
CA ASP A 55 -17.80 -2.12 1.32
C ASP A 55 -16.27 -1.91 1.30
N ILE A 56 -15.73 -1.32 0.22
CA ILE A 56 -14.30 -1.03 0.10
C ILE A 56 -13.79 -0.06 1.16
N LEU A 57 -14.65 0.83 1.68
CA LEU A 57 -14.29 1.81 2.72
C LEU A 57 -14.27 1.20 4.13
N ASP A 58 -14.91 0.04 4.31
CA ASP A 58 -14.87 -0.73 5.56
C ASP A 58 -13.76 -1.81 5.55
N GLY A 59 -13.05 -1.95 4.42
CA GLY A 59 -11.93 -2.85 4.25
C GLY A 59 -10.71 -2.51 5.12
N GLN A 60 -9.82 -3.49 5.27
CA GLN A 60 -8.57 -3.37 6.01
C GLN A 60 -7.42 -3.06 5.04
N LEU A 61 -6.74 -1.92 5.22
CA LEU A 61 -5.62 -1.54 4.35
C LEU A 61 -4.28 -2.05 4.92
N ARG A 62 -3.57 -2.86 4.13
CA ARG A 62 -2.27 -3.46 4.44
C ARG A 62 -1.25 -3.05 3.40
N LEU A 63 -0.22 -2.32 3.82
CA LEU A 63 0.77 -1.78 2.92
C LEU A 63 2.16 -2.32 3.21
N PHE A 64 2.85 -2.72 2.15
CA PHE A 64 4.24 -3.11 2.17
C PHE A 64 5.07 -2.00 1.55
N SER A 65 5.97 -1.40 2.32
CA SER A 65 6.84 -0.30 1.87
C SER A 65 6.18 0.67 0.88
N PRO A 66 5.01 1.26 1.21
CA PRO A 66 4.26 2.07 0.26
C PRO A 66 5.01 3.36 -0.08
N ALA A 67 4.87 3.81 -1.32
CA ALA A 67 5.42 5.09 -1.77
C ALA A 67 4.54 6.28 -1.31
N SER A 68 4.04 6.24 -0.07
CA SER A 68 3.09 7.21 0.48
C SER A 68 3.67 8.62 0.67
N ALA A 69 4.99 8.74 0.74
CA ALA A 69 5.74 10.02 0.72
C ALA A 69 6.66 10.15 -0.50
N GLY A 70 6.50 9.26 -1.49
CA GLY A 70 7.28 9.28 -2.73
C GLY A 70 8.52 8.41 -2.72
N PHE A 71 9.16 8.42 -3.88
CA PHE A 71 10.31 7.60 -4.23
C PHE A 71 11.60 8.39 -4.01
N VAL A 72 12.49 7.85 -3.17
CA VAL A 72 13.81 8.43 -2.91
C VAL A 72 14.82 7.29 -2.91
N PRO A 73 15.48 7.02 -4.05
CA PRO A 73 16.48 5.98 -4.12
C PRO A 73 17.68 6.38 -3.22
N ARG A 74 18.08 5.48 -2.32
CA ARG A 74 19.22 5.63 -1.41
C ARG A 74 20.24 4.50 -1.62
N GLY A 75 21.43 4.65 -1.05
CA GLY A 75 22.48 3.65 -1.14
C GLY A 75 22.95 3.39 -2.57
N TRP A 76 23.15 2.11 -2.91
CA TRP A 76 23.66 1.72 -4.23
C TRP A 76 22.67 2.04 -5.37
N LEU A 77 21.37 2.08 -5.10
CA LEU A 77 20.36 2.51 -6.08
C LEU A 77 20.59 3.97 -6.48
N ALA A 78 20.89 4.85 -5.52
CA ALA A 78 21.24 6.24 -5.82
C ALA A 78 22.46 6.34 -6.77
N LEU A 79 23.45 5.46 -6.61
CA LEU A 79 24.61 5.40 -7.50
C LEU A 79 24.24 4.94 -8.91
N VAL A 80 23.33 3.97 -9.05
CA VAL A 80 22.84 3.51 -10.37
C VAL A 80 22.08 4.63 -11.08
N PHE A 81 21.19 5.32 -10.37
CA PHE A 81 20.46 6.47 -10.92
C PHE A 81 21.40 7.62 -11.31
N ALA A 82 22.43 7.88 -10.50
CA ALA A 82 23.45 8.90 -10.80
C ALA A 82 24.35 8.51 -11.99
N ALA A 83 24.70 7.22 -12.12
CA ALA A 83 25.54 6.70 -13.20
C ALA A 83 24.80 6.61 -14.54
N TRP A 84 23.46 6.62 -14.54
CA TRP A 84 22.65 6.53 -15.75
C TRP A 84 21.61 7.66 -15.86
N PRO A 85 22.04 8.90 -16.19
CA PRO A 85 21.14 10.06 -16.28
C PRO A 85 19.97 9.88 -17.27
N GLY A 86 20.13 9.00 -18.26
CA GLY A 86 19.07 8.65 -19.22
C GLY A 86 17.96 7.76 -18.62
N LEU A 87 18.26 6.96 -17.61
CA LEU A 87 17.29 6.08 -16.94
C LEU A 87 16.27 6.89 -16.15
N ASP A 88 16.72 7.90 -15.40
CA ASP A 88 15.83 8.85 -14.71
C ASP A 88 14.95 9.61 -15.71
N ARG A 89 15.48 10.01 -16.88
CA ARG A 89 14.70 10.67 -17.94
C ARG A 89 13.65 9.74 -18.57
N SER A 90 13.98 8.46 -18.80
CA SER A 90 13.04 7.46 -19.32
C SER A 90 11.97 7.06 -18.30
N LEU A 91 12.31 6.99 -17.01
CA LEU A 91 11.35 6.73 -15.94
C LEU A 91 10.42 7.92 -15.72
N ARG A 92 10.95 9.16 -15.70
CA ARG A 92 10.17 10.41 -15.66
C ARG A 92 9.22 10.62 -16.84
N ALA A 93 9.41 9.90 -17.94
CA ALA A 93 8.47 9.92 -19.06
C ALA A 93 7.18 9.13 -18.78
N GLY A 94 7.19 8.24 -17.78
CA GLY A 94 5.99 7.58 -17.29
C GLY A 94 5.25 8.47 -16.29
N ALA A 95 3.96 8.75 -16.54
CA ALA A 95 3.11 9.55 -15.63
C ALA A 95 3.18 9.07 -14.17
N ALA A 96 3.24 7.74 -13.97
CA ALA A 96 3.37 7.12 -12.65
C ALA A 96 4.65 7.53 -11.88
N TYR A 97 5.76 7.83 -12.56
CA TYR A 97 7.00 8.26 -11.90
C TYR A 97 6.99 9.74 -11.53
N VAL A 98 6.27 10.58 -12.29
CA VAL A 98 6.07 11.99 -11.95
C VAL A 98 5.21 12.11 -10.69
N ASP A 99 4.17 11.27 -10.58
CA ASP A 99 3.31 11.22 -9.39
C ASP A 99 4.03 10.66 -8.15
N LEU A 100 5.15 9.97 -8.33
CA LEU A 100 6.01 9.44 -7.25
C LEU A 100 7.11 10.39 -6.79
N ALA A 101 7.30 11.54 -7.46
CA ALA A 101 8.24 12.55 -6.99
C ALA A 101 7.86 12.99 -5.57
N PRO A 102 8.81 13.07 -4.62
CA PRO A 102 8.55 13.66 -3.32
C PRO A 102 7.87 15.02 -3.50
N ASP A 103 6.83 15.30 -2.72
CA ASP A 103 5.99 16.50 -2.81
C ASP A 103 5.14 16.66 -4.09
N SER A 104 4.93 15.59 -4.87
CA SER A 104 3.98 15.64 -5.98
C SER A 104 2.59 16.05 -5.50
N LEU A 105 1.82 16.70 -6.39
CA LEU A 105 0.40 17.00 -6.10
C LEU A 105 -0.39 15.71 -5.82
N ALA A 106 -0.05 14.60 -6.48
CA ALA A 106 -0.70 13.32 -6.24
C ALA A 106 -0.48 12.84 -4.79
N ILE A 107 0.74 12.89 -4.27
CA ILE A 107 1.08 12.46 -2.91
C ILE A 107 0.47 13.41 -1.88
N SER A 108 0.74 14.71 -2.01
CA SER A 108 0.30 15.72 -1.04
C SER A 108 -1.23 15.82 -0.97
N GLU A 109 -1.93 15.77 -2.11
CA GLU A 109 -3.39 15.81 -2.13
C GLU A 109 -4.02 14.53 -1.60
N THR A 110 -3.42 13.36 -1.89
CA THR A 110 -3.90 12.08 -1.35
C THR A 110 -3.78 12.05 0.16
N ARG A 111 -2.63 12.44 0.72
CA ARG A 111 -2.43 12.57 2.17
C ARG A 111 -3.47 13.50 2.79
N ARG A 112 -3.53 14.74 2.29
CA ARG A 112 -4.41 15.79 2.80
C ARG A 112 -5.89 15.41 2.77
N ARG A 113 -6.35 14.75 1.71
CA ARG A 113 -7.75 14.29 1.59
C ARG A 113 -8.01 13.08 2.49
N THR A 114 -7.10 12.11 2.57
CA THR A 114 -7.21 10.96 3.49
C THR A 114 -7.41 11.45 4.93
N GLU A 115 -6.52 12.32 5.39
CA GLU A 115 -6.54 12.86 6.76
C GLU A 115 -7.77 13.73 7.01
N ARG A 116 -8.26 14.47 6.01
CA ARG A 116 -9.52 15.20 6.14
C ARG A 116 -10.70 14.27 6.37
N TYR A 117 -10.79 13.18 5.62
CA TYR A 117 -11.94 12.30 5.67
C TYR A 117 -11.97 11.46 6.94
N ASP A 118 -10.82 11.09 7.49
CA ASP A 118 -10.72 10.40 8.78
C ASP A 118 -11.31 11.22 9.95
N THR A 119 -11.16 12.56 9.92
CA THR A 119 -11.76 13.43 10.94
C THR A 119 -13.28 13.62 10.84
N ARG A 120 -13.89 13.24 9.70
CA ARG A 120 -15.32 13.53 9.39
C ARG A 120 -16.17 12.28 9.23
N ALA A 121 -15.58 11.18 8.79
CA ALA A 121 -16.24 9.89 8.65
C ALA A 121 -15.87 9.05 9.86
N GLY A 122 -16.80 8.88 10.80
CA GLY A 122 -16.64 7.88 11.85
C GLY A 122 -16.31 6.52 11.23
N ASP A 123 -15.10 6.05 11.47
CA ASP A 123 -14.59 4.69 11.22
C ASP A 123 -14.52 4.22 9.75
N ALA A 124 -14.10 5.04 8.78
CA ALA A 124 -13.71 4.51 7.47
C ALA A 124 -12.36 3.77 7.57
N ARG A 125 -12.41 2.52 8.04
CA ARG A 125 -11.25 1.68 8.37
C ARG A 125 -10.21 1.60 7.25
N ALA A 126 -10.65 1.65 5.99
CA ALA A 126 -9.75 1.57 4.85
C ALA A 126 -8.81 2.77 4.72
N LEU A 127 -9.12 3.92 5.32
CA LEU A 127 -8.26 5.11 5.28
C LEU A 127 -7.06 5.05 6.25
N GLY A 128 -7.12 4.17 7.24
CA GLY A 128 -6.02 3.93 8.19
C GLY A 128 -5.24 2.66 7.84
N ALA A 129 -4.05 2.81 7.25
CA ALA A 129 -3.25 1.66 6.88
C ALA A 129 -2.50 1.07 8.07
N GLN A 130 -2.29 -0.24 8.04
CA GLN A 130 -1.14 -0.86 8.69
C GLN A 130 -0.02 -0.99 7.67
N ILE A 131 1.21 -0.67 8.08
CA ILE A 131 2.35 -0.62 7.17
C ILE A 131 3.49 -1.50 7.68
N LEU A 132 4.01 -2.36 6.81
CA LEU A 132 5.23 -3.12 7.00
C LEU A 132 6.34 -2.61 6.08
N TRP A 133 7.44 -2.14 6.66
CA TRP A 133 8.61 -1.64 5.94
C TRP A 133 9.70 -2.70 5.80
N ALA A 134 10.40 -2.64 4.66
CA ALA A 134 11.66 -3.35 4.44
C ALA A 134 12.76 -2.86 5.41
N ASN A 135 13.81 -3.67 5.58
CA ASN A 135 14.96 -3.31 6.40
C ASN A 135 16.26 -3.83 5.78
N PRO A 136 17.09 -2.94 5.19
CA PRO A 136 16.88 -1.50 5.05
C PRO A 136 15.77 -1.15 4.03
N GLU A 137 15.16 0.02 4.20
CA GLU A 137 14.29 0.64 3.19
C GLU A 137 15.04 1.77 2.48
N ASP A 138 15.46 1.49 1.24
CA ASP A 138 16.33 2.35 0.43
C ASP A 138 15.66 2.85 -0.86
N VAL A 139 14.34 2.64 -1.02
CA VAL A 139 13.61 2.96 -2.25
C VAL A 139 12.59 4.08 -2.03
N VAL A 140 11.90 4.07 -0.90
CA VAL A 140 10.85 5.05 -0.57
C VAL A 140 11.15 5.81 0.72
N LEU A 141 10.53 6.97 0.89
CA LEU A 141 10.53 7.65 2.18
C LEU A 141 9.59 6.92 3.15
N THR A 142 10.13 6.50 4.29
CA THR A 142 9.39 5.81 5.36
C THR A 142 8.57 6.81 6.17
N GLU A 143 7.48 7.31 5.58
CA GLU A 143 6.49 8.14 6.28
C GLU A 143 5.13 7.47 6.29
N ARG A 144 4.34 7.81 7.31
CA ARG A 144 2.95 7.39 7.47
C ARG A 144 2.04 8.61 7.43
N TYR A 145 0.76 8.39 7.16
CA TYR A 145 -0.27 9.41 7.33
C TYR A 145 -0.71 9.42 8.80
N ASP A 146 -1.31 10.52 9.24
CA ASP A 146 -1.77 10.63 10.63
C ASP A 146 -2.90 9.64 10.97
N THR A 147 -3.60 9.15 9.94
CA THR A 147 -4.68 8.16 10.02
C THR A 147 -4.16 6.72 10.18
N ASP A 148 -2.86 6.50 9.94
CA ASP A 148 -2.30 5.15 9.91
C ASP A 148 -2.05 4.60 11.32
N GLN A 149 -2.20 3.29 11.43
CA GLN A 149 -1.82 2.54 12.62
C GLN A 149 -0.28 2.54 12.79
N ALA A 150 0.19 2.02 13.92
CA ALA A 150 1.62 1.87 14.15
C ALA A 150 2.27 1.03 13.03
N SER A 151 3.26 1.60 12.36
CA SER A 151 4.03 0.89 11.34
C SER A 151 5.04 -0.05 11.98
N ARG A 152 5.40 -1.09 11.25
CA ARG A 152 6.40 -2.09 11.66
C ARG A 152 7.48 -2.18 10.59
N THR A 153 8.63 -2.70 10.98
CA THR A 153 9.77 -2.95 10.09
C THR A 153 10.18 -4.40 10.25
N VAL A 154 10.51 -5.08 9.15
CA VAL A 154 10.94 -6.48 9.22
C VAL A 154 12.28 -6.60 9.93
N ASP A 155 12.38 -7.58 10.83
CA ASP A 155 13.66 -7.97 11.43
C ASP A 155 14.51 -8.69 10.36
N PRO A 156 15.72 -8.18 10.04
CA PRO A 156 16.57 -8.77 9.01
C PRO A 156 17.00 -10.21 9.34
N THR A 157 16.96 -10.62 10.61
CA THR A 157 17.31 -11.99 11.05
C THR A 157 16.25 -13.04 10.70
N ILE A 158 15.01 -12.62 10.43
CA ILE A 158 13.91 -13.51 10.07
C ILE A 158 14.01 -13.97 8.61
N HIS A 159 14.67 -13.19 7.75
CA HIS A 159 14.82 -13.56 6.35
C HIS A 159 16.06 -14.45 6.14
N PRO A 160 15.99 -15.53 5.34
CA PRO A 160 17.10 -16.46 5.14
C PRO A 160 18.40 -15.81 4.66
N GLN A 161 18.31 -14.63 4.05
CA GLN A 161 19.43 -13.88 3.49
C GLN A 161 19.96 -12.79 4.43
N GLY A 162 19.43 -12.68 5.65
CA GLY A 162 19.88 -11.70 6.66
C GLY A 162 19.53 -10.24 6.35
N LYS A 163 18.64 -10.01 5.38
CA LYS A 163 18.12 -8.70 4.96
C LYS A 163 16.82 -8.89 4.18
N VAL A 164 15.95 -7.89 4.23
CA VAL A 164 14.72 -7.85 3.42
C VAL A 164 14.72 -6.55 2.63
N ALA A 165 14.95 -6.65 1.33
CA ALA A 165 14.93 -5.50 0.45
C ALA A 165 13.49 -5.06 0.16
N HIS A 166 13.33 -3.82 -0.30
CA HIS A 166 12.05 -3.24 -0.73
C HIS A 166 11.26 -4.15 -1.68
N ALA A 167 11.93 -4.80 -2.62
CA ALA A 167 11.27 -5.67 -3.60
C ALA A 167 10.81 -7.01 -3.03
N ASP A 168 11.27 -7.40 -1.84
CA ASP A 168 11.09 -8.74 -1.27
C ASP A 168 10.22 -8.72 -0.01
N VAL A 169 10.03 -7.55 0.61
CA VAL A 169 9.22 -7.39 1.83
C VAL A 169 7.79 -7.94 1.71
N CYS A 170 7.23 -7.97 0.50
CA CYS A 170 5.89 -8.47 0.21
C CYS A 170 5.84 -9.91 -0.35
N LYS A 171 6.99 -10.57 -0.54
CA LYS A 171 7.07 -11.86 -1.25
C LYS A 171 7.29 -13.01 -0.28
N PRO A 172 6.25 -13.80 0.05
CA PRO A 172 6.44 -14.95 0.93
C PRO A 172 7.29 -16.03 0.25
N THR A 173 8.06 -16.76 1.05
CA THR A 173 8.78 -17.98 0.64
C THR A 173 8.63 -19.04 1.75
N ASP A 174 9.03 -20.28 1.48
CA ASP A 174 8.99 -21.36 2.48
C ASP A 174 9.76 -21.02 3.78
N GLY A 175 10.78 -20.16 3.70
CA GLY A 175 11.56 -19.68 4.84
C GLY A 175 11.23 -18.26 5.30
N TYR A 176 10.23 -17.61 4.70
CA TYR A 176 9.84 -16.23 5.01
C TYR A 176 8.33 -16.04 4.83
N LEU A 177 7.58 -16.33 5.90
CA LEU A 177 6.11 -16.25 5.91
C LEU A 177 5.57 -14.93 6.48
N VAL A 178 6.45 -14.00 6.87
CA VAL A 178 6.08 -12.67 7.38
C VAL A 178 5.07 -11.95 6.48
N PRO A 179 5.20 -11.93 5.14
CA PRO A 179 4.22 -11.23 4.29
C PRO A 179 2.83 -11.85 4.40
N TYR A 180 2.74 -13.18 4.52
CA TYR A 180 1.47 -13.88 4.70
C TYR A 180 0.85 -13.54 6.06
N GLY A 181 1.64 -13.65 7.14
CA GLY A 181 1.19 -13.29 8.49
C GLY A 181 0.69 -11.85 8.59
N PHE A 182 1.40 -10.93 7.95
CA PHE A 182 1.01 -9.52 7.92
C PHE A 182 -0.29 -9.28 7.16
N VAL A 183 -0.51 -9.95 6.03
CA VAL A 183 -1.77 -9.82 5.28
C VAL A 183 -2.94 -10.36 6.11
N VAL A 184 -2.80 -11.54 6.70
CA VAL A 184 -3.89 -12.21 7.43
C VAL A 184 -4.19 -11.51 8.76
N ASN A 185 -3.18 -11.24 9.57
CA ASN A 185 -3.36 -10.79 10.94
C ASN A 185 -3.16 -9.28 11.11
N GLY A 186 -2.55 -8.60 10.14
CA GLY A 186 -2.03 -7.26 10.35
C GLY A 186 -0.79 -7.21 11.24
N GLU A 187 -0.21 -8.36 11.57
CA GLU A 187 0.87 -8.52 12.53
C GLU A 187 2.02 -9.35 11.98
N LEU A 188 3.20 -9.18 12.57
CA LEU A 188 4.35 -10.06 12.36
C LEU A 188 4.10 -11.35 13.16
N SER A 189 3.77 -12.44 12.48
CA SER A 189 3.65 -13.79 13.07
C SER A 189 5.00 -14.50 13.09
#